data_AF-A0A7L5BLQ6-F1
#
_entry.id   AF-A0A7L5BLQ6-F1
#
_cell.length_a   1.000
_cell.length_b   1.000
_cell.length_c   1.000
_cell.angle_alpha   90.00
_cell.angle_beta   90.00
_cell.angle_gamma   90.00
#
_symmetry.space_group_name_H-M   'P 1'
#
loop_
_entity.id
_entity.type
_entity.pdbx_description
1 polymer ?
#
loop_
_entity_poly.entity_id
_entity_poly.type
_entity_poly.pdbx_seq_one_letter_code
_entity_poly.pdbx_strand_id
1 'polypeptide(L)'
;MKKRYWLLCGLILFGISKLGETPSKSGVTTPSPSFSTGARVPEPPPSTVIDQQPASPSATTASPRDETPTSPNFTEIRTKFVNGNGVALRDAPNPKSQIIDRLDRGRKVDLLQSEAQWSRVKDVLTQKEGWVATRFLQDDNPKREEISKPSEPKSKPPPTLSPTIIIQRIIAESLANYPGTCACPYSTDRRGRRCGNRSAYSKPGGYAPVCFAQDVTKSMIEAYR
;
A
#
# COMPACT_ATOMS: atom_id res chain seq x y z
N MET A 1 3.53 20.92 45.60
CA MET A 1 4.41 22.09 45.87
C MET A 1 5.63 22.00 44.95
N LYS A 2 6.16 23.13 44.44
CA LYS A 2 7.28 23.17 43.46
C LYS A 2 8.64 23.36 44.16
N LYS A 3 9.70 22.69 43.67
CA LYS A 3 11.15 23.04 43.72
C LYS A 3 11.90 21.93 42.96
N ARG A 4 12.33 22.10 41.70
CA ARG A 4 13.40 22.95 41.11
C ARG A 4 14.78 22.26 41.09
N TYR A 5 15.12 21.77 39.90
CA TYR A 5 16.43 21.64 39.25
C TYR A 5 17.71 21.98 40.04
N TRP A 6 18.72 21.13 39.85
CA TRP A 6 20.12 21.55 39.80
C TRP A 6 20.77 21.08 38.49
N LEU A 7 21.41 22.02 37.79
CA LEU A 7 22.16 21.84 36.54
C LEU A 7 23.62 22.19 36.85
N LEU A 8 24.54 21.26 36.64
CA LEU A 8 25.96 21.52 36.36
C LEU A 8 26.43 20.43 35.40
N CYS A 9 26.78 20.78 34.16
CA CYS A 9 28.11 21.28 33.73
C CYS A 9 29.17 20.17 33.70
N GLY A 10 29.54 19.78 32.48
CA GLY A 10 30.53 18.74 32.19
C GLY A 10 30.96 18.77 30.71
N LEU A 11 31.26 19.95 30.18
CA LEU A 11 31.86 20.12 28.87
C LEU A 11 33.31 19.63 28.92
N ILE A 12 33.61 18.50 28.28
CA ILE A 12 34.98 18.08 27.97
C ILE A 12 35.17 18.20 26.45
N LEU A 13 35.71 19.35 26.03
CA LEU A 13 36.29 19.52 24.71
C LEU A 13 37.77 19.16 24.79
N PHE A 14 38.18 18.12 24.06
CA PHE A 14 39.58 17.88 23.71
C PHE A 14 39.65 17.60 22.20
N GLY A 15 40.23 18.55 21.46
CA GLY A 15 40.97 18.21 20.24
C GLY A 15 42.34 17.60 20.62
N ILE A 16 43.25 17.28 19.71
CA ILE A 16 43.35 17.61 18.28
C ILE A 16 44.23 16.53 17.62
N SER A 17 44.26 16.48 16.27
CA SER A 17 45.27 15.79 15.44
C SER A 17 45.18 14.25 15.39
N LYS A 18 45.09 13.63 14.21
CA LYS A 18 46.05 13.82 13.09
C LYS A 18 45.48 13.57 11.68
N LEU A 19 46.14 14.23 10.73
CA LEU A 19 46.11 13.99 9.29
C LEU A 19 46.66 12.58 8.93
N GLY A 20 46.14 11.98 7.87
CA GLY A 20 46.58 10.68 7.33
C GLY A 20 45.97 10.41 5.96
N GLU A 21 46.56 10.99 4.91
CA GLU A 21 46.13 10.84 3.51
C GLU A 21 46.81 9.66 2.78
N THR A 22 46.28 9.36 1.58
CA THR A 22 46.86 8.55 0.47
C THR A 22 46.78 7.02 0.58
N PRO A 23 46.85 6.26 -0.55
CA PRO A 23 46.22 6.55 -1.84
C PRO A 23 45.63 5.31 -2.58
N SER A 24 44.84 5.61 -3.63
CA SER A 24 44.75 4.89 -4.92
C SER A 24 44.45 3.37 -4.97
N LYS A 25 43.37 3.02 -5.70
CA LYS A 25 43.48 2.21 -6.93
C LYS A 25 42.25 2.28 -7.85
N SER A 26 42.54 2.50 -9.12
CA SER A 26 41.89 2.04 -10.38
C SER A 26 40.39 1.65 -10.35
N GLY A 27 39.53 2.13 -11.25
CA GLY A 27 39.77 2.76 -12.55
C GLY A 27 39.79 1.73 -13.68
N VAL A 28 38.62 1.44 -14.26
CA VAL A 28 38.45 0.78 -15.57
C VAL A 28 37.33 1.48 -16.32
N THR A 29 37.72 2.40 -17.21
CA THR A 29 36.87 2.91 -18.28
C THR A 29 37.02 1.96 -19.46
N THR A 30 35.94 1.33 -19.92
CA THR A 30 35.94 0.55 -21.16
C THR A 30 35.51 1.44 -22.32
N PRO A 31 36.33 1.61 -23.38
CA PRO A 31 35.97 2.42 -24.54
C PRO A 31 35.06 1.68 -25.53
N SER A 32 34.19 2.44 -26.19
CA SER A 32 33.43 2.00 -27.37
C SER A 32 34.36 1.74 -28.57
N PRO A 33 34.08 0.72 -29.41
CA PRO A 33 34.52 0.71 -30.79
C PRO A 33 33.43 1.28 -31.71
N SER A 34 33.70 2.41 -32.34
CA SER A 34 32.91 2.92 -33.46
C SER A 34 33.23 2.12 -34.72
N PHE A 35 32.21 1.62 -35.42
CA PHE A 35 32.34 1.21 -36.82
C PHE A 35 31.61 2.22 -37.69
N SER A 36 32.32 2.81 -38.64
CA SER A 36 31.82 3.78 -39.61
C SER A 36 32.46 3.49 -40.97
N THR A 37 31.75 3.84 -42.05
CA THR A 37 32.14 3.70 -43.46
C THR A 37 31.96 2.28 -44.04
N GLY A 38 31.24 2.07 -45.16
CA GLY A 38 30.41 3.03 -45.90
C GLY A 38 30.03 2.57 -47.32
N ALA A 39 29.39 3.49 -48.05
CA ALA A 39 29.15 3.52 -49.51
C ALA A 39 28.10 2.56 -50.13
N ARG A 40 27.47 2.87 -51.28
CA ARG A 40 26.96 4.14 -51.90
C ARG A 40 26.21 3.79 -53.22
N VAL A 41 25.18 4.57 -53.62
CA VAL A 41 24.62 4.71 -55.01
C VAL A 41 23.79 3.50 -55.55
N PRO A 42 22.79 3.67 -56.48
CA PRO A 42 22.02 4.85 -56.94
C PRO A 42 20.48 4.78 -56.74
N GLU A 43 19.84 5.94 -56.95
CA GLU A 43 18.43 6.19 -57.33
C GLU A 43 18.47 7.01 -58.66
N PRO A 44 17.36 7.38 -59.37
CA PRO A 44 16.02 6.78 -59.54
C PRO A 44 15.97 6.09 -60.95
N PRO A 45 15.29 6.53 -62.04
CA PRO A 45 13.96 7.13 -62.30
C PRO A 45 13.16 6.43 -63.46
N PRO A 46 11.99 6.92 -63.95
CA PRO A 46 10.82 7.55 -63.30
C PRO A 46 9.46 6.93 -63.77
N SER A 47 8.35 7.65 -63.49
CA SER A 47 7.08 7.73 -64.25
C SER A 47 5.87 6.94 -63.73
N THR A 48 4.61 7.41 -63.83
CA THR A 48 4.07 8.78 -64.06
C THR A 48 2.59 8.81 -63.64
N VAL A 49 2.18 9.87 -62.93
CA VAL A 49 0.87 10.57 -62.88
C VAL A 49 -0.40 9.87 -63.41
N ILE A 50 -1.46 9.86 -62.57
CA ILE A 50 -2.83 10.41 -62.81
C ILE A 50 -3.43 10.65 -61.40
N ASP A 51 -3.53 11.86 -60.84
CA ASP A 51 -4.37 13.05 -61.14
C ASP A 51 -5.77 13.10 -60.46
N GLN A 52 -6.00 14.23 -59.77
CA GLN A 52 -7.28 14.92 -59.44
C GLN A 52 -8.33 14.21 -58.52
N GLN A 53 -8.59 14.62 -57.26
CA GLN A 53 -9.07 15.93 -56.75
C GLN A 53 -10.38 16.35 -57.49
N PRO A 54 -11.54 16.66 -56.82
CA PRO A 54 -11.57 17.71 -55.81
C PRO A 54 -12.63 17.69 -54.67
N ALA A 55 -12.33 18.48 -53.63
CA ALA A 55 -13.17 19.42 -52.86
C ALA A 55 -14.65 19.12 -52.48
N SER A 56 -14.97 19.42 -51.21
CA SER A 56 -16.31 19.45 -50.59
C SER A 56 -17.27 20.50 -51.18
N PRO A 57 -18.57 20.35 -50.88
CA PRO A 57 -19.32 21.48 -50.31
C PRO A 57 -20.04 21.16 -48.99
N SER A 58 -20.40 22.22 -48.25
CA SER A 58 -21.00 22.18 -46.90
C SER A 58 -22.51 21.94 -46.87
N ALA A 59 -22.99 21.37 -45.75
CA ALA A 59 -24.28 21.59 -45.05
C ALA A 59 -25.63 21.51 -45.82
N THR A 60 -26.68 20.95 -45.18
CA THR A 60 -27.97 21.64 -44.87
C THR A 60 -29.12 20.70 -44.45
N THR A 61 -29.86 21.13 -43.39
CA THR A 61 -31.25 20.78 -43.00
C THR A 61 -31.58 19.44 -42.32
N ALA A 62 -32.61 19.52 -41.46
CA ALA A 62 -33.00 18.55 -40.44
C ALA A 62 -34.45 18.04 -40.61
N SER A 63 -34.73 16.88 -40.00
CA SER A 63 -36.01 16.41 -39.38
C SER A 63 -37.32 16.45 -40.20
N PRO A 64 -38.17 15.40 -40.10
CA PRO A 64 -39.09 15.36 -38.95
C PRO A 64 -39.16 14.00 -38.25
N ARG A 65 -39.98 13.96 -37.19
CA ARG A 65 -40.06 12.93 -36.16
C ARG A 65 -41.17 11.91 -36.46
N ASP A 66 -41.01 10.70 -35.94
CA ASP A 66 -42.14 9.96 -35.40
C ASP A 66 -41.80 9.58 -33.95
N GLU A 67 -42.54 10.12 -33.00
CA GLU A 67 -42.31 9.97 -31.56
C GLU A 67 -43.30 8.94 -30.99
N THR A 68 -42.82 7.76 -30.62
CA THR A 68 -43.54 6.89 -29.67
C THR A 68 -42.95 7.13 -28.27
N PRO A 69 -43.73 7.69 -27.31
CA PRO A 69 -43.19 8.10 -26.02
C PRO A 69 -43.02 6.90 -25.07
N THR A 70 -41.91 6.16 -25.23
CA THR A 70 -41.53 5.12 -24.26
C THR A 70 -40.85 5.76 -23.05
N SER A 71 -41.66 5.93 -22.00
CA SER A 71 -41.36 5.99 -20.55
C SER A 71 -39.90 6.24 -20.11
N PRO A 72 -39.64 7.19 -19.18
CA PRO A 72 -38.33 7.38 -18.60
C PRO A 72 -37.91 6.13 -17.80
N ASN A 73 -37.14 5.24 -18.44
CA ASN A 73 -36.45 4.16 -17.74
C ASN A 73 -35.53 4.78 -16.70
N PHE A 74 -35.90 4.62 -15.42
CA PHE A 74 -35.16 5.16 -14.30
C PHE A 74 -33.80 4.46 -14.24
N THR A 75 -32.77 5.14 -14.76
CA THR A 75 -31.38 4.74 -14.71
C THR A 75 -30.98 4.50 -13.25
N GLU A 76 -30.96 3.23 -12.84
CA GLU A 76 -30.58 2.87 -11.47
C GLU A 76 -29.06 3.02 -11.32
N ILE A 77 -28.62 4.22 -10.95
CA ILE A 77 -27.21 4.54 -10.78
C ILE A 77 -26.65 3.77 -9.58
N ARG A 78 -26.07 2.59 -9.85
CA ARG A 78 -25.44 1.73 -8.84
C ARG A 78 -23.94 2.00 -8.78
N THR A 79 -23.38 2.25 -7.60
CA THR A 79 -21.92 2.21 -7.45
C THR A 79 -21.40 0.79 -7.68
N LYS A 80 -20.33 0.67 -8.47
CA LYS A 80 -19.52 -0.55 -8.68
C LYS A 80 -18.04 -0.23 -8.47
N PHE A 81 -17.22 -1.28 -8.37
CA PHE A 81 -15.76 -1.18 -8.28
C PHE A 81 -15.07 -1.99 -9.38
N VAL A 82 -13.95 -1.48 -9.86
CA VAL A 82 -13.19 -2.11 -10.95
C VAL A 82 -12.35 -3.31 -10.45
N ASN A 83 -12.56 -4.49 -11.03
CA ASN A 83 -11.88 -5.75 -10.73
C ASN A 83 -10.73 -6.09 -11.70
N GLY A 84 -9.80 -5.17 -11.90
CA GLY A 84 -8.65 -5.40 -12.79
C GLY A 84 -7.64 -4.27 -12.71
N ASN A 85 -6.40 -4.53 -13.14
CA ASN A 85 -5.36 -3.50 -13.20
C ASN A 85 -5.38 -2.83 -14.59
N GLY A 86 -5.53 -1.50 -14.66
CA GLY A 86 -5.54 -0.75 -15.92
C GLY A 86 -6.65 -1.14 -16.91
N VAL A 87 -7.86 -1.41 -16.41
CA VAL A 87 -9.06 -1.78 -17.20
C VAL A 87 -9.45 -0.64 -18.12
N ALA A 88 -9.63 -0.92 -19.41
CA ALA A 88 -9.96 0.12 -20.40
C ALA A 88 -11.40 0.63 -20.22
N LEU A 89 -11.55 1.95 -20.04
CA LEU A 89 -12.78 2.68 -20.25
C LEU A 89 -12.85 3.09 -21.73
N ARG A 90 -13.93 2.72 -22.42
CA ARG A 90 -14.04 2.81 -23.89
C ARG A 90 -15.17 3.72 -24.36
N ASP A 91 -15.06 4.24 -25.57
CA ASP A 91 -16.12 5.00 -26.25
C ASP A 91 -17.34 4.15 -26.66
N ALA A 92 -17.14 2.86 -26.95
CA ALA A 92 -18.20 1.94 -27.40
C ALA A 92 -18.09 0.55 -26.74
N PRO A 93 -19.19 -0.24 -26.69
CA PRO A 93 -19.21 -1.58 -26.09
C PRO A 93 -18.58 -2.65 -27.01
N ASN A 94 -17.32 -2.46 -27.40
CA ASN A 94 -16.57 -3.45 -28.18
C ASN A 94 -15.05 -3.37 -27.92
N PRO A 95 -14.28 -4.46 -28.11
CA PRO A 95 -12.86 -4.50 -27.73
C PRO A 95 -11.93 -3.75 -28.70
N LYS A 96 -12.42 -3.32 -29.88
CA LYS A 96 -11.62 -2.64 -30.92
C LYS A 96 -11.75 -1.11 -30.91
N SER A 97 -12.64 -0.58 -30.07
CA SER A 97 -12.97 0.85 -30.01
C SER A 97 -11.83 1.70 -29.40
N GLN A 98 -12.01 3.02 -29.32
CA GLN A 98 -11.04 3.90 -28.67
C GLN A 98 -11.08 3.74 -27.13
N ILE A 99 -9.90 3.83 -26.50
CA ILE A 99 -9.77 3.88 -25.04
C ILE A 99 -9.78 5.35 -24.61
N ILE A 100 -10.75 5.72 -23.77
CA ILE A 100 -10.91 7.05 -23.18
C ILE A 100 -9.99 7.20 -21.95
N ASP A 101 -9.91 6.16 -21.12
CA ASP A 101 -9.11 6.14 -19.88
C ASP A 101 -8.76 4.71 -19.45
N ARG A 102 -7.90 4.56 -18.43
CA ARG A 102 -7.60 3.28 -17.78
C ARG A 102 -7.91 3.34 -16.29
N LEU A 103 -8.78 2.44 -15.84
CA LEU A 103 -9.28 2.38 -14.47
C LEU A 103 -8.53 1.30 -13.68
N ASP A 104 -7.97 1.69 -12.56
CA ASP A 104 -7.23 0.78 -11.67
C ASP A 104 -8.16 -0.05 -10.78
N ARG A 105 -7.60 -1.13 -10.20
CA ARG A 105 -8.33 -2.01 -9.29
C ARG A 105 -8.85 -1.23 -8.09
N GLY A 106 -10.14 -1.38 -7.79
CA GLY A 106 -10.82 -0.66 -6.71
C GLY A 106 -11.20 0.77 -7.04
N ARG A 107 -11.00 1.24 -8.29
CA ARG A 107 -11.62 2.49 -8.76
C ARG A 107 -13.13 2.38 -8.62
N LYS A 108 -13.73 3.35 -7.92
CA LYS A 108 -15.18 3.50 -7.79
C LYS A 108 -15.73 4.09 -9.10
N VAL A 109 -16.75 3.44 -9.66
CA VAL A 109 -17.50 3.92 -10.82
C VAL A 109 -18.99 3.85 -10.53
N ASP A 110 -19.76 4.73 -11.15
CA ASP A 110 -21.21 4.67 -11.11
C ASP A 110 -21.72 4.02 -12.40
N LEU A 111 -22.44 2.90 -12.25
CA LEU A 111 -23.05 2.12 -13.32
C LEU A 111 -24.31 2.83 -13.80
N LEU A 112 -24.31 3.26 -15.05
CA LEU A 112 -25.45 3.91 -15.69
C LEU A 112 -26.31 2.88 -16.43
N GLN A 113 -25.68 1.97 -17.18
CA GLN A 113 -26.38 0.96 -17.96
C GLN A 113 -25.59 -0.35 -17.91
N SER A 114 -26.28 -1.49 -17.82
CA SER A 114 -25.64 -2.79 -17.96
C SER A 114 -26.29 -3.59 -19.07
N GLU A 115 -25.46 -4.05 -20.00
CA GLU A 115 -25.78 -5.04 -21.01
C GLU A 115 -25.05 -6.35 -20.69
N ALA A 116 -25.24 -7.39 -21.51
CA ALA A 116 -24.79 -8.75 -21.19
C ALA A 116 -23.26 -8.90 -21.05
N GLN A 117 -22.47 -8.12 -21.79
CA GLN A 117 -20.99 -8.17 -21.77
C GLN A 117 -20.32 -6.83 -21.49
N TRP A 118 -21.08 -5.73 -21.56
CA TRP A 118 -20.60 -4.37 -21.42
C TRP A 118 -21.49 -3.58 -20.48
N SER A 119 -20.87 -2.67 -19.74
CA SER A 119 -21.53 -1.79 -18.80
C SER A 119 -21.07 -0.37 -19.08
N ARG A 120 -22.03 0.54 -19.25
CA ARG A 120 -21.78 1.97 -19.36
C ARG A 120 -21.62 2.53 -17.95
N VAL A 121 -20.46 3.11 -17.69
CA VAL A 121 -20.06 3.59 -16.36
C VAL A 121 -19.50 5.00 -16.43
N LYS A 122 -19.61 5.71 -15.32
CA LYS A 122 -18.95 7.01 -15.09
C LYS A 122 -17.91 6.86 -13.98
N ASP A 123 -16.67 7.28 -14.22
CA ASP A 123 -15.67 7.37 -13.15
C ASP A 123 -16.03 8.53 -12.22
N VAL A 124 -16.17 8.23 -10.93
CA VAL A 124 -16.53 9.21 -9.89
C VAL A 124 -15.46 10.29 -9.75
N LEU A 125 -14.19 9.97 -10.00
CA LEU A 125 -13.07 10.91 -9.83
C LEU A 125 -12.86 11.81 -11.05
N THR A 126 -12.75 11.23 -12.25
CA THR A 126 -12.49 12.01 -13.48
C THR A 126 -13.77 12.53 -14.14
N GLN A 127 -14.96 12.07 -13.69
CA GLN A 127 -16.27 12.33 -14.31
C GLN A 127 -16.38 11.89 -15.78
N LYS A 128 -15.38 11.15 -16.30
CA LYS A 128 -15.40 10.55 -17.64
C LYS A 128 -16.38 9.39 -17.69
N GLU A 129 -17.05 9.27 -18.82
CA GLU A 129 -18.06 8.25 -19.07
C GLU A 129 -17.61 7.36 -20.24
N GLY A 130 -18.01 6.09 -20.21
CA GLY A 130 -17.70 5.13 -21.27
C GLY A 130 -18.12 3.71 -20.91
N TRP A 131 -17.65 2.75 -21.70
CA TRP A 131 -17.98 1.34 -21.59
C TRP A 131 -16.82 0.54 -20.99
N VAL A 132 -17.15 -0.34 -20.06
CA VAL A 132 -16.24 -1.31 -19.44
C VAL A 132 -16.87 -2.69 -19.59
N ALA A 133 -16.09 -3.74 -19.86
CA ALA A 133 -16.65 -5.08 -19.94
C ALA A 133 -17.13 -5.54 -18.55
N THR A 134 -18.37 -6.02 -18.44
CA THR A 134 -19.08 -6.26 -17.16
C THR A 134 -18.30 -7.16 -16.20
N ARG A 135 -17.53 -8.12 -16.74
CA ARG A 135 -16.61 -9.01 -15.98
C ARG A 135 -15.52 -8.31 -15.16
N PHE A 136 -15.28 -7.01 -15.40
CA PHE A 136 -14.36 -6.18 -14.65
C PHE A 136 -15.06 -5.26 -13.65
N LEU A 137 -16.36 -5.43 -13.42
CA LEU A 137 -17.12 -4.70 -12.41
C LEU A 137 -17.65 -5.66 -11.35
N GLN A 138 -17.75 -5.17 -10.12
CA GLN A 138 -18.28 -5.89 -8.97
C GLN A 138 -18.88 -4.89 -7.98
N ASP A 139 -19.78 -5.36 -7.13
CA ASP A 139 -20.45 -4.55 -6.10
C ASP A 139 -19.52 -4.21 -4.93
N ASP A 140 -18.56 -5.10 -4.63
CA ASP A 140 -17.60 -4.95 -3.54
C ASP A 140 -16.26 -4.38 -3.98
N ASN A 141 -15.61 -3.58 -3.13
CA ASN A 141 -14.30 -3.02 -3.44
C ASN A 141 -13.18 -4.08 -3.28
N PRO A 142 -12.46 -4.49 -4.34
CA PRO A 142 -11.36 -5.47 -4.28
C PRO A 142 -10.12 -4.98 -3.54
N LYS A 143 -10.16 -3.77 -2.94
CA LYS A 143 -9.13 -3.25 -2.05
C LYS A 143 -9.59 -3.16 -0.59
N ARG A 144 -10.20 -4.22 -0.06
CA ARG A 144 -10.03 -4.62 1.36
C ARG A 144 -10.42 -6.07 1.68
N GLU A 145 -9.87 -7.05 0.97
CA GLU A 145 -9.54 -8.30 1.67
C GLU A 145 -8.39 -8.02 2.63
N GLU A 146 -8.75 -7.57 3.83
CA GLU A 146 -7.94 -7.86 5.01
C GLU A 146 -8.03 -9.37 5.23
N ILE A 147 -6.94 -10.06 4.92
CA ILE A 147 -6.80 -11.50 5.05
C ILE A 147 -7.17 -11.93 6.47
N SER A 148 -8.29 -12.66 6.56
CA SER A 148 -8.65 -13.66 7.58
C SER A 148 -7.85 -13.62 8.89
N LYS A 149 -8.41 -12.93 9.90
CA LYS A 149 -8.31 -13.37 11.30
C LYS A 149 -9.71 -13.86 11.70
N PRO A 150 -9.86 -15.00 12.41
CA PRO A 150 -11.16 -15.47 12.87
C PRO A 150 -11.94 -14.37 13.58
N SER A 151 -13.24 -14.29 13.29
CA SER A 151 -14.14 -13.19 13.65
C SER A 151 -14.10 -12.83 15.13
N GLU A 152 -13.47 -11.71 15.45
CA GLU A 152 -13.47 -11.10 16.78
C GLU A 152 -14.65 -10.11 16.87
N PRO A 153 -15.59 -10.26 17.82
CA PRO A 153 -16.86 -9.55 17.81
C PRO A 153 -16.71 -8.06 18.12
N LYS A 154 -17.26 -7.21 17.26
CA LYS A 154 -17.08 -5.75 17.31
C LYS A 154 -18.16 -5.05 18.14
N SER A 155 -18.18 -5.28 19.45
CA SER A 155 -18.77 -4.34 20.41
C SER A 155 -17.69 -3.91 21.42
N LYS A 156 -17.25 -2.65 21.32
CA LYS A 156 -16.30 -2.08 22.27
C LYS A 156 -16.95 -1.97 23.66
N PRO A 157 -16.36 -2.54 24.73
CA PRO A 157 -16.49 -1.98 26.07
C PRO A 157 -15.76 -0.61 26.11
N PRO A 158 -15.88 0.18 27.20
CA PRO A 158 -15.06 1.38 27.43
C PRO A 158 -13.54 1.09 27.35
N PRO A 159 -12.66 2.11 27.35
CA PRO A 159 -11.21 1.94 27.20
C PRO A 159 -10.52 1.25 28.40
N THR A 160 -10.79 -0.05 28.55
CA THR A 160 -9.99 -0.98 29.35
C THR A 160 -8.72 -1.32 28.57
N LEU A 161 -7.60 -1.47 29.28
CA LEU A 161 -6.27 -1.66 28.68
C LEU A 161 -6.22 -2.88 27.75
N SER A 162 -5.50 -2.75 26.63
CA SER A 162 -5.39 -3.85 25.66
C SER A 162 -4.60 -5.03 26.27
N PRO A 163 -4.90 -6.29 25.88
CA PRO A 163 -4.23 -7.47 26.44
C PRO A 163 -2.70 -7.40 26.39
N THR A 164 -2.13 -6.85 25.31
CA THR A 164 -0.68 -6.64 25.17
C THR A 164 -0.12 -5.72 26.25
N ILE A 165 -0.80 -4.60 26.55
CA ILE A 165 -0.38 -3.68 27.61
C ILE A 165 -0.51 -4.34 28.98
N ILE A 166 -1.57 -5.13 29.20
CA ILE A 166 -1.76 -5.91 30.44
C ILE A 166 -0.62 -6.92 30.64
N ILE A 167 -0.29 -7.72 29.62
CA ILE A 167 0.83 -8.68 29.64
C ILE A 167 2.16 -7.97 30.00
N GLN A 168 2.45 -6.84 29.35
CA GLN A 168 3.67 -6.08 29.63
C GLN A 168 3.71 -5.53 31.06
N ARG A 169 2.58 -5.08 31.60
CA ARG A 169 2.49 -4.62 33.00
C ARG A 169 2.66 -5.76 34.00
N ILE A 170 2.03 -6.91 33.77
CA ILE A 170 2.17 -8.11 34.63
C ILE A 170 3.64 -8.55 34.70
N ILE A 171 4.33 -8.63 33.56
CA ILE A 171 5.76 -8.96 33.51
C ILE A 171 6.59 -7.89 34.24
N ALA A 172 6.34 -6.60 33.96
CA ALA A 172 7.08 -5.51 34.58
C ALA A 172 6.89 -5.45 36.12
N GLU A 173 5.68 -5.71 36.61
CA GLU A 173 5.35 -5.78 38.03
C GLU A 173 6.03 -6.98 38.71
N SER A 174 6.01 -8.16 38.06
CA SER A 174 6.71 -9.34 38.56
C SER A 174 8.23 -9.14 38.65
N LEU A 175 8.82 -8.46 37.64
CA LEU A 175 10.22 -8.06 37.65
C LEU A 175 10.54 -7.02 38.73
N ALA A 176 9.66 -6.04 38.96
CA ALA A 176 9.84 -4.99 39.95
C ALA A 176 9.70 -5.50 41.40
N ASN A 177 8.84 -6.50 41.63
CA ASN A 177 8.63 -7.12 42.94
C ASN A 177 9.71 -8.16 43.29
N TYR A 178 10.53 -8.60 42.33
CA TYR A 178 11.60 -9.56 42.60
C TYR A 178 12.84 -8.85 43.21
N PRO A 179 13.32 -9.27 44.41
CA PRO A 179 14.35 -8.53 45.14
C PRO A 179 15.78 -8.67 44.61
N GLY A 180 16.01 -9.55 43.61
CA GLY A 180 17.34 -9.87 43.09
C GLY A 180 17.61 -9.32 41.69
N THR A 181 18.88 -9.31 41.28
CA THR A 181 19.26 -8.86 39.92
C THR A 181 18.96 -9.90 38.83
N CYS A 182 18.81 -11.18 39.18
CA CYS A 182 18.58 -12.28 38.24
C CYS A 182 17.16 -12.87 38.35
N ALA A 183 16.13 -12.08 38.02
CA ALA A 183 14.76 -12.57 37.93
C ALA A 183 14.62 -13.61 36.79
N CYS A 184 14.99 -13.21 35.57
CA CYS A 184 14.72 -13.95 34.35
C CYS A 184 15.99 -14.39 33.61
N PRO A 185 15.91 -15.35 32.67
CA PRO A 185 17.09 -15.88 31.98
C PRO A 185 17.83 -14.82 31.14
N TYR A 186 17.08 -13.87 30.59
CA TYR A 186 17.60 -12.75 29.80
C TYR A 186 18.07 -11.56 30.64
N SER A 187 17.83 -11.54 31.96
CA SER A 187 18.36 -10.51 32.86
C SER A 187 19.89 -10.54 32.92
N THR A 188 20.50 -9.46 33.37
CA THR A 188 21.97 -9.29 33.43
C THR A 188 22.40 -8.96 34.85
N ASP A 189 23.42 -9.66 35.38
CA ASP A 189 23.93 -9.42 36.72
C ASP A 189 24.75 -8.11 36.82
N ARG A 190 25.06 -7.67 38.05
CA ARG A 190 25.83 -6.43 38.32
C ARG A 190 27.24 -6.39 37.68
N ARG A 191 27.72 -7.51 37.11
CA ARG A 191 29.00 -7.62 36.40
C ARG A 191 28.81 -7.75 34.87
N GLY A 192 27.62 -7.44 34.36
CA GLY A 192 27.33 -7.45 32.92
C GLY A 192 27.07 -8.84 32.32
N ARG A 193 27.00 -9.91 33.12
CA ARG A 193 26.81 -11.28 32.61
C ARG A 193 25.34 -11.67 32.62
N ARG A 194 24.86 -12.28 31.54
CA ARG A 194 23.50 -12.84 31.46
C ARG A 194 23.26 -13.85 32.59
N CYS A 195 22.06 -13.83 33.15
CA CYS A 195 21.67 -14.69 34.27
C CYS A 195 21.49 -16.14 33.82
N GLY A 196 20.76 -16.38 32.72
CA GLY A 196 20.50 -17.71 32.17
C GLY A 196 19.95 -18.66 33.24
N ASN A 197 20.53 -19.85 33.33
CA ASN A 197 20.18 -20.89 34.33
C ASN A 197 20.41 -20.45 35.79
N ARG A 198 21.07 -19.31 36.04
CA ARG A 198 21.22 -18.74 37.40
C ARG A 198 20.00 -17.92 37.84
N SER A 199 19.09 -17.61 36.92
CA SER A 199 17.87 -16.84 37.17
C SER A 199 16.90 -17.56 38.11
N ALA A 200 16.01 -16.82 38.76
CA ALA A 200 14.96 -17.38 39.60
C ALA A 200 14.00 -18.25 38.78
N TYR A 201 13.56 -17.75 37.62
CA TYR A 201 12.72 -18.49 36.66
C TYR A 201 13.28 -19.86 36.25
N SER A 202 14.60 -19.98 36.08
CA SER A 202 15.24 -21.25 35.68
C SER A 202 15.56 -22.22 36.82
N LYS A 203 15.39 -21.82 38.08
CA LYS A 203 15.80 -22.64 39.23
C LYS A 203 14.63 -23.44 39.81
N PRO A 204 14.85 -24.70 40.22
CA PRO A 204 13.85 -25.45 40.96
C PRO A 204 13.72 -24.87 42.38
N GLY A 205 12.51 -24.41 42.72
CA GLY A 205 12.15 -23.90 44.05
C GLY A 205 12.53 -22.44 44.31
N GLY A 206 11.72 -21.78 45.14
CA GLY A 206 11.87 -20.36 45.49
C GLY A 206 10.97 -19.43 44.66
N TYR A 207 11.46 -18.23 44.35
CA TYR A 207 10.73 -17.24 43.55
C TYR A 207 10.57 -17.70 42.09
N ALA A 208 9.34 -17.63 41.58
CA ALA A 208 9.01 -17.87 40.18
C ALA A 208 8.45 -16.57 39.54
N PRO A 209 9.31 -15.62 39.12
CA PRO A 209 8.84 -14.41 38.45
C PRO A 209 8.31 -14.71 37.04
N VAL A 210 7.34 -13.93 36.59
CA VAL A 210 6.78 -14.00 35.23
C VAL A 210 7.77 -13.32 34.28
N CYS A 211 8.27 -14.06 33.29
CA CYS A 211 9.39 -13.60 32.44
C CYS A 211 8.99 -13.42 30.97
N PHE A 212 8.03 -14.19 30.49
CA PHE A 212 7.65 -14.23 29.08
C PHE A 212 6.14 -14.03 28.92
N ALA A 213 5.72 -13.53 27.76
CA ALA A 213 4.30 -13.31 27.46
C ALA A 213 3.46 -14.61 27.52
N GLN A 214 4.08 -15.75 27.22
CA GLN A 214 3.48 -17.08 27.31
C GLN A 214 3.25 -17.57 28.75
N ASP A 215 3.95 -17.00 29.73
CA ASP A 215 3.77 -17.32 31.16
C ASP A 215 2.54 -16.58 31.73
N VAL A 216 2.03 -15.56 31.02
CA VAL A 216 0.86 -14.79 31.43
C VAL A 216 -0.41 -15.51 30.96
N THR A 217 -1.12 -16.10 31.92
CA THR A 217 -2.37 -16.83 31.64
C THR A 217 -3.55 -15.88 31.37
N LYS A 218 -4.60 -16.40 30.72
CA LYS A 218 -5.83 -15.64 30.46
C LYS A 218 -6.46 -15.10 31.75
N SER A 219 -6.45 -15.87 32.83
CA SER A 219 -6.98 -15.42 34.14
C SER A 219 -6.16 -14.28 34.76
N MET A 220 -4.84 -14.24 34.57
CA MET A 220 -4.02 -13.09 34.99
C MET A 220 -4.36 -11.82 34.20
N ILE A 221 -4.68 -11.95 32.90
CA ILE A 221 -5.10 -10.82 32.06
C ILE A 221 -6.51 -10.34 32.47
N GLU A 222 -7.41 -11.26 32.79
CA GLU A 222 -8.78 -10.95 33.22
C GLU A 222 -8.83 -10.33 34.61
N ALA A 223 -8.00 -10.79 35.55
CA ALA A 223 -7.88 -10.22 36.90
C ALA A 223 -7.25 -8.81 36.95
N TYR A 224 -6.64 -8.34 35.84
CA TYR A 224 -6.06 -7.00 35.73
C TYR A 224 -7.06 -5.94 35.21
N ARG A 225 -8.27 -6.35 34.81
CA ARG A 225 -9.27 -5.49 34.16
C ARG A 225 -10.29 -4.89 35.12
#